data_AF-A0A528BE23-F1
#
_entry.id   AF-A0A528BE23-F1
#
_cell.length_a   1.000
_cell.length_b   1.000
_cell.length_c   1.000
_cell.angle_alpha   90.00
_cell.angle_beta   90.00
_cell.angle_gamma   90.00
#
_symmetry.space_group_name_H-M   'P 1'
#
loop_
_entity.id
_entity.type
_entity.pdbx_description
1 polymer ?
#
loop_
_entity_poly.entity_id
_entity_poly.type
_entity_poly.pdbx_seq_one_letter_code
_entity_poly.pdbx_strand_id
1 'polypeptide(L)'
;MATLHYASGGSASEVATAGFNLVDVQSVEQLNALPDGMKGLVWLNEGDGVTSSFINKVTPFIGNPKLFGFFLLDEPDTTGRWGTYATAADLKAESDYIHSNVPGAKTFITMMNMGSSANPDYSNTYNPANTGIDLYGVTSYPVRTGTASVDYSQIGKAVAAAEAAGIPVSKMVPTYQTFGGGAWMTDTDGKYVMPTA
;
A
#
# COMPACT_ATOMS: atom_id res chain seq x y z
N MET A 1 10.35 -2.05 -20.29
CA MET A 1 9.68 -2.92 -19.31
C MET A 1 8.18 -2.76 -19.47
N ALA A 2 7.40 -3.82 -19.25
CA ALA A 2 5.94 -3.72 -19.24
C ALA A 2 5.49 -2.88 -18.01
N THR A 3 4.37 -2.17 -18.14
CA THR A 3 3.70 -1.51 -17.02
C THR A 3 3.22 -2.57 -16.02
N LEU A 4 3.46 -2.32 -14.73
CA LEU A 4 2.97 -3.18 -13.65
C LEU A 4 1.62 -2.66 -13.12
N HIS A 5 0.66 -3.56 -12.97
CA HIS A 5 -0.67 -3.34 -12.43
C HIS A 5 -0.80 -4.15 -11.14
N TYR A 6 -0.95 -3.45 -10.03
CA TYR A 6 -0.99 -4.02 -8.69
C TYR A 6 -2.41 -4.41 -8.26
N ALA A 7 -2.54 -5.59 -7.65
CA ALA A 7 -3.71 -5.98 -6.86
C ALA A 7 -3.25 -6.58 -5.53
N SER A 8 -4.03 -6.32 -4.48
CA SER A 8 -3.79 -6.81 -3.11
C SER A 8 -4.83 -7.87 -2.72
N GLY A 9 -4.45 -8.87 -1.93
CA GLY A 9 -5.37 -9.76 -1.20
C GLY A 9 -6.01 -10.91 -2.00
N GLY A 10 -5.55 -11.18 -3.22
CA GLY A 10 -6.01 -12.30 -4.05
C GLY A 10 -4.93 -13.36 -4.27
N SER A 11 -5.30 -14.58 -4.68
CA SER A 11 -4.29 -15.55 -5.11
C SER A 11 -3.60 -15.09 -6.38
N ALA A 12 -2.33 -15.49 -6.59
CA ALA A 12 -1.59 -15.17 -7.80
C ALA A 12 -2.35 -15.55 -9.09
N SER A 13 -3.07 -16.67 -9.08
CA SER A 13 -3.90 -17.11 -10.21
C SER A 13 -5.11 -16.20 -10.46
N GLU A 14 -5.81 -15.76 -9.42
CA GLU A 14 -6.96 -14.87 -9.56
C GLU A 14 -6.51 -13.50 -10.07
N VAL A 15 -5.42 -12.97 -9.51
CA VAL A 15 -4.83 -11.69 -9.90
C VAL A 15 -4.35 -11.73 -11.36
N ALA A 16 -3.67 -12.80 -11.77
CA ALA A 16 -3.28 -13.01 -13.16
C ALA A 16 -4.50 -13.08 -14.10
N THR A 17 -5.53 -13.83 -13.71
CA THR A 17 -6.76 -14.00 -14.50
C THR A 17 -7.50 -12.68 -14.69
N ALA A 18 -7.46 -11.79 -13.68
CA ALA A 18 -8.01 -10.44 -13.74
C ALA A 18 -7.15 -9.47 -14.59
N GLY A 19 -6.01 -9.90 -15.13
CA GLY A 19 -5.14 -9.11 -16.00
C GLY A 19 -4.08 -8.27 -15.27
N PHE A 20 -3.93 -8.45 -13.96
CA PHE A 20 -2.89 -7.80 -13.17
C PHE A 20 -1.60 -8.62 -13.21
N ASN A 21 -0.46 -7.96 -13.03
CA ASN A 21 0.87 -8.57 -13.13
C ASN A 21 1.81 -8.19 -11.97
N LEU A 22 1.28 -7.57 -10.91
CA LEU A 22 1.94 -7.36 -9.63
C LEU A 22 0.97 -7.75 -8.51
N VAL A 23 1.39 -8.63 -7.62
CA VAL A 23 0.57 -9.16 -6.51
C VAL A 23 1.33 -9.15 -5.21
N ASP A 24 0.62 -8.99 -4.09
CA ASP A 24 1.20 -9.17 -2.77
C ASP A 24 1.52 -10.64 -2.48
N VAL A 25 2.68 -10.88 -1.87
CA VAL A 25 3.13 -12.21 -1.43
C VAL A 25 3.74 -12.11 -0.04
N GLN A 26 3.81 -13.22 0.68
CA GLN A 26 4.33 -13.29 2.04
C GLN A 26 5.51 -14.25 2.19
N SER A 27 5.82 -15.05 1.16
CA SER A 27 6.90 -16.04 1.22
C SER A 27 7.65 -16.20 -0.10
N VAL A 28 8.86 -16.76 -0.02
CA VAL A 28 9.69 -17.08 -1.20
C VAL A 28 9.00 -18.13 -2.08
N GLU A 29 8.28 -19.07 -1.48
CA GLU A 29 7.51 -20.08 -2.21
C GLU A 29 6.41 -19.44 -3.05
N GLN A 30 5.65 -18.51 -2.48
CA GLN A 30 4.62 -17.75 -3.22
C GLN A 30 5.25 -16.92 -4.33
N LEU A 31 6.37 -16.24 -4.06
CA LEU A 31 7.09 -15.44 -5.05
C LEU A 31 7.59 -16.31 -6.22
N ASN A 32 8.15 -17.48 -5.93
CA ASN A 32 8.66 -18.40 -6.94
C ASN A 32 7.53 -19.04 -7.76
N ALA A 33 6.37 -19.26 -7.15
CA ALA A 33 5.19 -19.84 -7.80
C ALA A 33 4.44 -18.87 -8.73
N LEU A 34 4.78 -17.57 -8.74
CA LEU A 34 4.11 -16.60 -9.60
C LEU A 34 4.22 -17.00 -11.08
N PRO A 35 3.14 -16.87 -11.88
CA PRO A 35 3.18 -17.04 -13.32
C PRO A 35 4.26 -16.20 -14.01
N ASP A 36 4.70 -16.63 -15.19
CA ASP A 36 5.65 -15.86 -15.98
C ASP A 36 5.10 -14.46 -16.31
N GLY A 37 5.99 -13.46 -16.22
CA GLY A 37 5.62 -12.06 -16.43
C GLY A 37 5.02 -11.36 -15.20
N MET A 38 4.64 -12.09 -14.14
CA MET A 38 4.24 -11.48 -12.88
C MET A 38 5.45 -11.13 -12.00
N LYS A 39 5.23 -10.15 -11.12
CA LYS A 39 6.14 -9.79 -10.04
C LYS A 39 5.43 -9.82 -8.70
N GLY A 40 6.20 -10.01 -7.63
CA GLY A 40 5.68 -9.99 -6.26
C GLY A 40 6.09 -8.73 -5.50
N LEU A 41 5.14 -8.20 -4.73
CA LEU A 41 5.34 -7.17 -3.72
C LEU A 41 5.25 -7.85 -2.35
N VAL A 42 6.35 -7.96 -1.61
CA VAL A 42 6.38 -8.73 -0.36
C VAL A 42 5.72 -7.93 0.76
N TRP A 43 4.61 -8.44 1.31
CA TRP A 43 3.94 -7.88 2.48
C TRP A 43 4.74 -8.18 3.75
N LEU A 44 5.26 -7.12 4.38
CA LEU A 44 6.07 -7.24 5.60
C LEU A 44 5.23 -7.09 6.86
N ASN A 45 4.30 -6.13 6.88
CA ASN A 45 3.59 -5.68 8.07
C ASN A 45 4.57 -5.30 9.20
N GLU A 46 5.54 -4.46 8.89
CA GLU A 46 6.58 -3.97 9.81
C GLU A 46 6.60 -2.43 9.73
N GLY A 47 6.80 -1.78 10.87
CA GLY A 47 6.92 -0.32 10.98
C GLY A 47 7.71 0.14 12.21
N ASP A 48 8.45 -0.80 12.83
CA ASP A 48 9.22 -0.62 14.06
C ASP A 48 10.73 -0.42 13.76
N GLY A 49 11.08 -0.20 12.50
CA GLY A 49 12.45 0.03 12.06
C GLY A 49 13.18 -1.27 11.70
N VAL A 50 14.51 -1.18 11.57
CA VAL A 50 15.34 -2.31 11.13
C VAL A 50 15.60 -3.27 12.29
N THR A 51 14.56 -3.95 12.75
CA THR A 51 14.63 -4.98 13.78
C THR A 51 15.16 -6.30 13.23
N SER A 52 15.50 -7.25 14.12
CA SER A 52 15.84 -8.60 13.68
C SER A 52 14.67 -9.31 12.97
N SER A 53 13.42 -9.01 13.34
CA SER A 53 12.24 -9.52 12.63
C SER A 53 12.21 -9.03 11.19
N PHE A 54 12.36 -7.72 11.00
CA PHE A 54 12.39 -7.08 9.69
C PHE A 54 13.51 -7.66 8.81
N ILE A 55 14.73 -7.76 9.33
CA ILE A 55 15.88 -8.34 8.60
C ILE A 55 15.58 -9.79 8.19
N ASN A 56 15.03 -10.60 9.10
CA ASN A 56 14.69 -12.00 8.81
C ASN A 56 13.59 -12.15 7.75
N LYS A 57 12.65 -11.21 7.68
CA LYS A 57 11.62 -11.18 6.63
C LYS A 57 12.18 -10.74 5.27
N VAL A 58 13.09 -9.76 5.24
CA VAL A 58 13.66 -9.23 3.99
C VAL A 58 14.70 -10.16 3.37
N THR A 59 15.59 -10.72 4.19
CA THR A 59 16.78 -11.47 3.74
C THR A 59 16.49 -12.60 2.73
N PRO A 60 15.43 -13.42 2.88
CA PRO A 60 15.15 -14.53 1.96
C PRO A 60 14.87 -14.11 0.51
N PHE A 61 14.50 -12.84 0.27
CA PHE A 61 14.11 -12.35 -1.05
C PHE A 61 15.26 -11.74 -1.86
N ILE A 62 16.44 -11.58 -1.25
CA ILE A 62 17.61 -10.96 -1.90
C ILE A 62 17.99 -11.73 -3.17
N GLY A 63 18.07 -11.00 -4.28
CA GLY A 63 18.45 -11.55 -5.59
C GLY A 63 17.35 -12.36 -6.28
N ASN A 64 16.13 -12.44 -5.73
CA ASN A 64 15.05 -13.15 -6.40
C ASN A 64 14.57 -12.37 -7.65
N PRO A 65 14.62 -12.98 -8.86
CA PRO A 65 14.29 -12.26 -10.09
C PRO A 65 12.81 -11.91 -10.24
N LYS A 66 11.90 -12.50 -9.44
CA LYS A 66 10.47 -12.18 -9.44
C LYS A 66 10.09 -11.09 -8.44
N LEU A 67 11.02 -10.67 -7.57
CA LEU A 67 10.79 -9.58 -6.63
C LEU A 67 10.65 -8.24 -7.37
N PHE A 68 9.58 -7.50 -7.06
CA PHE A 68 9.45 -6.09 -7.39
C PHE A 68 9.86 -5.20 -6.22
N GLY A 69 9.43 -5.56 -5.00
CA GLY A 69 9.67 -4.73 -3.83
C GLY A 69 8.98 -5.26 -2.58
N PHE A 70 8.86 -4.39 -1.59
CA PHE A 70 8.28 -4.67 -0.28
C PHE A 70 7.17 -3.66 0.03
N PHE A 71 6.02 -4.19 0.46
CA PHE A 71 4.94 -3.43 1.07
C PHE A 71 5.18 -3.43 2.58
N LEU A 72 5.66 -2.29 3.10
CA LEU A 72 6.11 -2.17 4.49
C LEU A 72 4.92 -2.27 5.44
N LEU A 73 3.93 -1.38 5.25
CA LEU A 73 2.79 -1.28 6.13
C LEU A 73 1.56 -0.71 5.41
N ASP A 74 0.40 -1.26 5.76
CA ASP A 74 -0.91 -0.84 5.27
C ASP A 74 -1.45 0.24 6.21
N GLU A 75 -1.70 1.42 5.65
CA GLU A 75 -2.26 2.60 6.33
C GLU A 75 -1.61 2.86 7.71
N PRO A 76 -0.27 3.08 7.79
CA PRO A 76 0.40 3.42 9.03
C PRO A 76 -0.19 4.69 9.67
N ASP A 77 -0.37 4.64 10.99
CA ASP A 77 -0.97 5.71 11.79
C ASP A 77 0.10 6.45 12.60
N THR A 78 0.32 7.74 12.30
CA THR A 78 1.29 8.56 13.05
C THR A 78 0.88 8.83 14.51
N THR A 79 -0.36 8.53 14.89
CA THR A 79 -0.91 8.75 16.23
C THR A 79 -1.03 7.46 17.06
N GLY A 80 -1.03 6.31 16.39
CA GLY A 80 -1.24 4.99 17.00
C GLY A 80 -2.63 4.80 17.62
N ARG A 81 -3.61 5.64 17.26
CA ARG A 81 -4.95 5.63 17.86
C ARG A 81 -5.91 4.71 17.12
N TRP A 82 -5.73 4.56 15.82
CA TRP A 82 -6.69 3.97 14.91
C TRP A 82 -6.10 2.80 14.13
N GLY A 83 -4.78 2.82 13.88
CA GLY A 83 -4.06 1.82 13.11
C GLY A 83 -2.71 1.47 13.72
N THR A 84 -1.91 0.76 12.94
CA THR A 84 -0.55 0.39 13.35
C THR A 84 0.31 1.64 13.43
N TYR A 85 0.83 1.92 14.62
CA TYR A 85 1.75 3.03 14.81
C TYR A 85 3.07 2.79 14.06
N ALA A 86 3.55 3.81 13.35
CA ALA A 86 4.89 3.81 12.77
C ALA A 86 5.44 5.23 12.72
N THR A 87 6.70 5.44 13.08
CA THR A 87 7.33 6.75 12.89
C THR A 87 7.86 6.90 11.47
N ALA A 88 7.95 8.15 10.98
CA ALA A 88 8.60 8.40 9.70
C ALA A 88 10.08 7.98 9.72
N ALA A 89 10.75 8.05 10.88
CA ALA A 89 12.14 7.64 11.04
C ALA A 89 12.32 6.12 10.93
N ASP A 90 11.39 5.34 11.50
CA ASP A 90 11.42 3.88 11.43
C ASP A 90 11.16 3.39 10.00
N LEU A 91 10.13 3.91 9.35
CA LEU A 91 9.86 3.62 7.93
C LEU A 91 11.01 4.06 7.02
N LYS A 92 11.69 5.16 7.35
CA LYS A 92 12.90 5.58 6.65
C LYS A 92 14.03 4.57 6.81
N ALA A 93 14.27 4.11 8.04
CA ALA A 93 15.32 3.14 8.31
C ALA A 93 15.08 1.83 7.58
N GLU A 94 13.83 1.35 7.54
CA GLU A 94 13.42 0.18 6.76
C GLU A 94 13.65 0.39 5.26
N SER A 95 13.22 1.53 4.72
CA SER A 95 13.41 1.83 3.30
C SER A 95 14.88 1.93 2.91
N ASP A 96 15.69 2.63 3.71
CA ASP A 96 17.14 2.76 3.50
C ASP A 96 17.83 1.39 3.55
N TYR A 97 17.42 0.51 4.47
CA TYR A 97 17.95 -0.85 4.57
C TYR A 97 17.64 -1.66 3.31
N ILE A 98 16.40 -1.62 2.82
CA ILE A 98 16.00 -2.33 1.60
C ILE A 98 16.80 -1.81 0.40
N HIS A 99 16.94 -0.50 0.23
CA HIS A 99 17.72 0.07 -0.88
C HIS A 99 19.20 -0.32 -0.82
N SER A 100 19.75 -0.46 0.39
CA SER A 100 21.16 -0.84 0.59
C SER A 100 21.44 -2.33 0.40
N ASN A 101 20.48 -3.20 0.73
CA ASN A 101 20.68 -4.65 0.79
C ASN A 101 19.97 -5.44 -0.32
N VAL A 102 18.97 -4.82 -0.98
CA VAL A 102 18.17 -5.46 -2.04
C VAL A 102 18.17 -4.54 -3.28
N PRO A 103 19.28 -4.47 -4.04
CA PRO A 103 19.41 -3.54 -5.15
C PRO A 103 18.25 -3.67 -6.16
N GLY A 104 17.58 -2.55 -6.43
CA GLY A 104 16.47 -2.46 -7.38
C GLY A 104 15.08 -2.75 -6.82
N ALA A 105 14.97 -3.25 -5.58
CA ALA A 105 13.67 -3.42 -4.92
C ALA A 105 13.01 -2.07 -4.60
N LYS A 106 11.69 -2.00 -4.77
CA LYS A 106 10.87 -0.84 -4.40
C LYS A 106 10.32 -0.96 -2.98
N THR A 107 10.09 0.18 -2.33
CA THR A 107 9.37 0.25 -1.06
C THR A 107 8.01 0.91 -1.26
N PHE A 108 7.00 0.38 -0.59
CA PHE A 108 5.61 0.78 -0.75
C PHE A 108 4.88 0.81 0.59
N ILE A 109 4.01 1.80 0.78
CA ILE A 109 2.98 1.84 1.82
C ILE A 109 1.66 2.30 1.18
N THR A 110 0.51 1.97 1.78
CA THR A 110 -0.74 2.70 1.54
C THR A 110 -0.84 3.84 2.54
N MET A 111 -1.52 4.92 2.18
CA MET A 111 -1.62 6.11 3.03
C MET A 111 -2.86 6.07 3.89
N MET A 112 -2.69 6.16 5.21
CA MET A 112 -3.83 6.38 6.10
C MET A 112 -4.39 7.78 5.89
N ASN A 113 -5.68 7.89 5.60
CA ASN A 113 -6.37 9.18 5.58
C ASN A 113 -6.61 9.65 7.01
N MET A 114 -5.94 10.73 7.42
CA MET A 114 -6.07 11.32 8.76
C MET A 114 -7.24 12.31 8.87
N GLY A 115 -7.86 12.64 7.73
CA GLY A 115 -9.03 13.48 7.64
C GLY A 115 -10.32 12.67 7.56
N SER A 116 -11.23 13.14 6.71
CA SER A 116 -12.49 12.44 6.40
C SER A 116 -12.47 11.98 4.95
N SER A 117 -13.39 11.10 4.57
CA SER A 117 -13.57 10.70 3.17
C SER A 117 -13.97 11.91 2.30
N ALA A 118 -14.66 12.90 2.87
CA ALA A 118 -15.08 14.12 2.17
C ALA A 118 -13.96 15.17 2.06
N ASN A 119 -13.04 15.19 3.03
CA ASN A 119 -11.91 16.11 3.12
C ASN A 119 -10.68 15.29 3.58
N PRO A 120 -10.03 14.56 2.66
CA PRO A 120 -8.87 13.75 3.01
C PRO A 120 -7.69 14.62 3.40
N ASP A 121 -6.89 14.14 4.34
CA ASP A 121 -5.70 14.83 4.83
C ASP A 121 -4.57 13.82 5.08
N TYR A 122 -3.42 14.08 4.47
CA TYR A 122 -2.17 13.34 4.65
C TYR A 122 -1.04 14.24 5.17
N SER A 123 -1.35 15.48 5.55
CA SER A 123 -0.36 16.42 6.07
C SER A 123 0.27 15.89 7.36
N ASN A 124 1.56 16.18 7.55
CA ASN A 124 2.33 15.72 8.72
C ASN A 124 2.37 14.19 8.89
N THR A 125 2.17 13.41 7.81
CA THR A 125 2.34 11.95 7.80
C THR A 125 3.65 11.55 7.13
N TYR A 126 3.57 10.88 5.97
CA TYR A 126 4.69 10.27 5.27
C TYR A 126 4.75 10.81 3.84
N ASN A 127 5.96 11.15 3.39
CA ASN A 127 6.23 11.56 2.02
C ASN A 127 7.68 11.19 1.65
N PRO A 128 8.07 11.28 0.37
CA PRO A 128 9.41 10.86 -0.03
C PRO A 128 10.55 11.59 0.69
N ALA A 129 10.32 12.83 1.13
CA ALA A 129 11.35 13.63 1.77
C ALA A 129 11.65 13.15 3.20
N ASN A 130 10.65 12.63 3.93
CA ASN A 130 10.85 12.17 5.31
C ASN A 130 11.04 10.65 5.44
N THR A 131 10.52 9.83 4.53
CA THR A 131 10.68 8.36 4.59
C THR A 131 11.58 7.76 3.53
N GLY A 132 11.87 8.46 2.42
CA GLY A 132 12.62 7.87 1.31
C GLY A 132 11.87 6.75 0.56
N ILE A 133 10.61 6.47 0.90
CA ILE A 133 9.81 5.42 0.26
C ILE A 133 9.62 5.72 -1.24
N ASP A 134 9.62 4.66 -2.05
CA ASP A 134 9.49 4.80 -3.50
C ASP A 134 8.07 5.12 -3.94
N LEU A 135 7.07 4.42 -3.40
CA LEU A 135 5.70 4.39 -3.89
C LEU A 135 4.67 4.48 -2.75
N TYR A 136 3.55 5.17 -3.01
CA TYR A 136 2.51 5.44 -2.02
C TYR A 136 1.14 5.11 -2.60
N GLY A 137 0.44 4.16 -2.00
CA GLY A 137 -0.94 3.81 -2.33
C GLY A 137 -1.87 4.88 -1.80
N VAL A 138 -2.47 5.66 -2.69
CA VAL A 138 -3.46 6.67 -2.31
C VAL A 138 -4.83 5.99 -2.36
N THR A 139 -5.25 5.48 -1.21
CA THR A 139 -6.48 4.67 -1.06
C THR A 139 -7.71 5.57 -0.94
N SER A 140 -8.76 5.22 -1.67
CA SER A 140 -10.09 5.82 -1.53
C SER A 140 -11.15 4.74 -1.70
N TYR A 141 -12.07 4.67 -0.74
CA TYR A 141 -13.11 3.64 -0.67
C TYR A 141 -14.51 4.27 -0.76
N PRO A 142 -14.90 4.79 -1.94
CA PRO A 142 -16.10 5.61 -2.08
C PRO A 142 -17.41 4.81 -1.98
N VAL A 143 -17.37 3.49 -2.10
CA VAL A 143 -18.56 2.63 -2.11
C VAL A 143 -18.86 2.17 -0.68
N ARG A 144 -19.86 2.82 -0.08
CA ARG A 144 -20.23 2.67 1.33
C ARG A 144 -21.74 2.74 1.55
N THR A 145 -22.21 2.16 2.65
CA THR A 145 -23.57 2.36 3.14
C THR A 145 -23.74 3.75 3.76
N GLY A 146 -24.98 4.21 3.93
CA GLY A 146 -25.27 5.49 4.57
C GLY A 146 -25.08 6.72 3.68
N THR A 147 -24.71 6.55 2.41
CA THR A 147 -24.66 7.62 1.41
C THR A 147 -25.80 7.47 0.40
N ALA A 148 -26.32 8.58 -0.12
CA ALA A 148 -27.37 8.57 -1.14
C ALA A 148 -26.87 8.13 -2.52
N SER A 149 -25.57 8.34 -2.78
CA SER A 149 -24.88 7.95 -4.02
C SER A 149 -23.40 7.68 -3.75
N VAL A 150 -22.73 6.99 -4.68
CA VAL A 150 -21.27 6.83 -4.66
C VAL A 150 -20.62 8.14 -5.10
N ASP A 151 -19.79 8.73 -4.24
CA ASP A 151 -19.01 9.93 -4.58
C ASP A 151 -17.61 9.54 -5.06
N TYR A 152 -17.47 9.28 -6.36
CA TYR A 152 -16.17 8.99 -6.97
C TYR A 152 -15.21 10.18 -6.98
N SER A 153 -15.68 11.41 -6.71
CA SER A 153 -14.78 12.57 -6.60
C SER A 153 -13.81 12.44 -5.42
N GLN A 154 -14.09 11.57 -4.46
CA GLN A 154 -13.18 11.23 -3.35
C GLN A 154 -11.81 10.77 -3.84
N ILE A 155 -11.73 10.07 -4.98
CA ILE A 155 -10.45 9.64 -5.57
C ILE A 155 -9.60 10.86 -5.92
N GLY A 156 -10.19 11.84 -6.62
CA GLY A 156 -9.49 13.07 -6.98
C GLY A 156 -9.10 13.92 -5.77
N LYS A 157 -9.95 13.96 -4.74
CA LYS A 157 -9.65 14.64 -3.47
C LYS A 157 -8.47 14.00 -2.75
N ALA A 158 -8.42 12.67 -2.70
CA ALA A 158 -7.32 11.94 -2.07
C ALA A 158 -5.98 12.18 -2.81
N VAL A 159 -6.00 12.14 -4.15
CA VAL A 159 -4.82 12.49 -4.96
C VAL A 159 -4.35 13.92 -4.67
N ALA A 160 -5.26 14.89 -4.70
CA ALA A 160 -4.91 16.29 -4.44
C ALA A 160 -4.36 16.51 -3.02
N ALA A 161 -4.92 15.83 -2.01
CA ALA A 161 -4.42 15.89 -0.64
C ALA A 161 -3.03 15.25 -0.51
N ALA A 162 -2.76 14.13 -1.20
CA ALA A 162 -1.45 13.50 -1.21
C ALA A 162 -0.40 14.37 -1.91
N GLU A 163 -0.76 15.05 -3.01
CA GLU A 163 0.11 16.02 -3.67
C GLU A 163 0.44 17.18 -2.73
N ALA A 164 -0.57 17.72 -2.04
CA ALA A 164 -0.38 18.79 -1.06
C ALA A 164 0.49 18.37 0.15
N ALA A 165 0.47 17.08 0.51
CA ALA A 165 1.33 16.50 1.54
C ALA A 165 2.78 16.22 1.06
N GLY A 166 3.09 16.49 -0.21
CA GLY A 166 4.42 16.38 -0.78
C GLY A 166 4.73 15.04 -1.44
N ILE A 167 3.71 14.23 -1.75
CA ILE A 167 3.87 13.00 -2.55
C ILE A 167 3.74 13.38 -4.04
N PRO A 168 4.77 13.21 -4.88
CA PRO A 168 4.65 13.48 -6.31
C PRO A 168 3.72 12.45 -6.98
N VAL A 169 2.93 12.86 -7.97
CA VAL A 169 2.07 11.98 -8.78
C VAL A 169 2.82 10.77 -9.35
N SER A 170 4.08 10.95 -9.74
CA SER A 170 4.95 9.88 -10.25
C SER A 170 5.29 8.78 -9.24
N LYS A 171 5.01 9.01 -7.95
CA LYS A 171 5.17 8.05 -6.85
C LYS A 171 3.82 7.55 -6.29
N MET A 172 2.70 8.05 -6.80
CA MET A 172 1.38 7.60 -6.38
C MET A 172 0.99 6.33 -7.12
N VAL A 173 0.52 5.34 -6.37
CA VAL A 173 -0.10 4.12 -6.91
C VAL A 173 -1.61 4.25 -6.72
N PRO A 174 -2.39 4.30 -7.80
CA PRO A 174 -3.85 4.27 -7.69
C PRO A 174 -4.29 2.92 -7.12
N THR A 175 -4.89 2.93 -5.94
CA THR A 175 -5.47 1.75 -5.30
C THR A 175 -6.97 1.90 -5.26
N TYR A 176 -7.68 0.95 -5.89
CA TYR A 176 -9.13 0.98 -6.03
C TYR A 176 -9.80 0.00 -5.07
N GLN A 177 -10.97 0.36 -4.57
CA GLN A 177 -11.79 -0.53 -3.76
C GLN A 177 -12.22 -1.75 -4.59
N THR A 178 -11.80 -2.94 -4.17
CA THR A 178 -12.26 -4.22 -4.72
C THR A 178 -12.81 -5.14 -3.62
N PHE A 179 -13.27 -4.54 -2.53
CA PHE A 179 -13.79 -5.24 -1.36
C PHE A 179 -15.04 -4.54 -0.80
N GLY A 180 -15.75 -5.26 0.07
CA GLY A 180 -16.76 -4.71 0.96
C GLY A 180 -17.12 -5.70 2.07
N GLY A 181 -17.78 -5.19 3.11
CA GLY A 181 -18.11 -5.94 4.32
C GLY A 181 -17.03 -5.88 5.40
N GLY A 182 -16.95 -6.93 6.22
CA GLY A 182 -16.07 -6.98 7.39
C GLY A 182 -16.56 -6.14 8.56
N ALA A 183 -15.69 -6.01 9.58
CA ALA A 183 -15.98 -5.23 10.78
C ALA A 183 -15.67 -3.73 10.61
N TRP A 184 -14.96 -3.34 9.54
CA TRP A 184 -14.53 -1.98 9.26
C TRP A 184 -15.71 -1.00 9.16
N MET A 185 -15.52 0.17 9.75
CA MET A 185 -16.48 1.26 9.76
C MET A 185 -15.94 2.42 8.91
N THR A 186 -16.84 3.10 8.22
CA THR A 186 -16.51 4.37 7.55
C THR A 186 -16.41 5.51 8.56
N ASP A 187 -15.87 6.65 8.15
CA ASP A 187 -15.87 7.92 8.89
C ASP A 187 -17.27 8.49 9.17
N THR A 188 -18.32 7.84 8.67
CA THR A 188 -19.73 8.23 8.79
C THR A 188 -20.59 7.13 9.44
N ASP A 189 -19.98 6.24 10.23
CA ASP A 189 -20.65 5.11 10.91
C ASP A 189 -21.36 4.10 9.96
N GLY A 190 -21.08 4.17 8.66
CA GLY A 190 -21.47 3.19 7.64
C GLY A 190 -20.48 2.03 7.48
N LYS A 191 -20.70 1.21 6.45
CA LYS A 191 -19.91 0.03 6.08
C LYS A 191 -19.39 0.17 4.64
N TYR A 192 -18.20 -0.34 4.36
CA TYR A 192 -17.71 -0.48 2.99
C TYR A 192 -18.50 -1.57 2.24
N VAL A 193 -18.79 -1.36 0.97
CA VAL A 193 -19.60 -2.27 0.14
C VAL A 193 -18.83 -2.60 -1.14
N MET A 194 -18.92 -3.85 -1.58
CA MET A 194 -18.26 -4.29 -2.80
C MET A 194 -18.81 -3.50 -3.99
N PRO A 195 -17.96 -2.86 -4.82
CA PRO A 195 -18.42 -2.27 -6.06
C PRO A 195 -19.02 -3.35 -6.97
N THR A 196 -20.23 -3.11 -7.50
CA THR A 196 -21.00 -4.10 -8.28
C THR A 196 -21.32 -3.67 -9.71
N ALA A 197 -20.96 -2.45 -10.10
CA ALA A 197 -21.13 -1.91 -11.45
C ALA A 197 -20.08 -0.83 -11.74
#